data_AF-A0A1A9W0V3-F1
#
_entry.id   AF-A0A1A9W0V3-F1
#
_cell.length_a   1.000
_cell.length_b   1.000
_cell.length_c   1.000
_cell.angle_alpha   90.00
_cell.angle_beta   90.00
_cell.angle_gamma   90.00
#
_symmetry.space_group_name_H-M   'P 1'
#
loop_
_entity.id
_entity.type
_entity.pdbx_description
1 polymer ?
#
loop_
_entity_poly.entity_id
_entity_poly.type
_entity_poly.pdbx_seq_one_letter_code
_entity_poly.pdbx_strand_id
1 'polypeptide(L)'
;MDQKCNLESKEGVKTKGKKLKIRIDSEDSAEANVISAERTIQVNSILTILSESIEKLKISLILPRLLENACILKKVLDKTKYSQCVKLIEDYIDEGQDEKDETPNYLNYRLIKIIDFFHINTNILELLPNWVNELDHNDTSMLKAFKLLHWITDQRLNKSALEELKKEKKIHELFHENEKFKKNIEEFKHQLKSQKINLRWKLAAKEGVIKSHEQNMALKKALNDQRIKEEMAKTSRSVRQIYTASLGKQRELDEELRLTKMNYERLVNENIKQERNARAEKNKLLLQLEALIKRFDQSIGEKMREKMTLEEEYSKQKKLFDEFMIIFREKEAEYEITVVQKEQEEREQQERKVSFFIMNRAARIIQRHFRKYRKAKKRLEKEFQKRQKRRARKLA
;
A
#
# COMPACT_ATOMS: atom_id res chain seq x y z
N MET A 1 -32.78 15.15 -5.96
CA MET A 1 -33.82 15.60 -6.91
C MET A 1 -33.23 15.43 -8.29
N ASP A 2 -33.68 14.36 -8.93
CA ASP A 2 -33.04 13.75 -10.09
C ASP A 2 -33.43 14.45 -11.39
N GLN A 3 -32.44 14.80 -12.21
CA GLN A 3 -32.64 15.03 -13.63
C GLN A 3 -31.69 14.13 -14.42
N LYS A 4 -32.24 12.98 -14.85
CA LYS A 4 -31.63 12.08 -15.83
C LYS A 4 -31.57 12.80 -17.18
N CYS A 5 -30.36 13.19 -17.60
CA CYS A 5 -30.06 13.49 -18.99
C CYS A 5 -29.62 12.20 -19.69
N ASN A 6 -30.53 11.59 -20.44
CA ASN A 6 -30.21 10.53 -21.40
C ASN A 6 -29.53 11.16 -22.63
N LEU A 7 -28.25 10.88 -22.79
CA LEU A 7 -27.47 11.10 -24.01
C LEU A 7 -27.42 9.76 -24.76
N GLU A 8 -28.36 9.53 -25.68
CA GLU A 8 -28.19 8.53 -26.73
C GLU A 8 -27.78 9.22 -28.03
N SER A 9 -26.48 9.18 -28.29
CA SER A 9 -25.86 9.50 -29.56
C SER A 9 -25.92 8.29 -30.49
N LYS A 10 -26.74 8.38 -31.55
CA LYS A 10 -26.57 7.59 -32.78
C LYS A 10 -26.72 8.51 -33.99
N GLU A 11 -25.59 9.09 -34.39
CA GLU A 11 -25.41 9.70 -35.71
C GLU A 11 -25.36 8.58 -36.77
N GLY A 12 -26.40 8.51 -37.59
CA GLY A 12 -26.41 7.78 -38.85
C GLY A 12 -26.67 8.77 -39.98
N VAL A 13 -25.64 9.49 -40.42
CA VAL A 13 -25.72 10.37 -41.60
C VAL A 13 -25.74 9.48 -42.86
N LYS A 14 -26.95 9.08 -43.28
CA LYS A 14 -27.19 8.49 -44.60
C LYS A 14 -27.10 9.58 -45.65
N THR A 15 -25.97 9.68 -46.32
CA THR A 15 -25.81 10.41 -47.58
C THR A 15 -26.62 9.72 -48.69
N LYS A 16 -27.90 10.05 -48.79
CA LYS A 16 -28.71 9.71 -49.96
C LYS A 16 -28.32 10.64 -51.12
N GLY A 17 -27.42 10.17 -51.97
CA GLY A 17 -27.16 10.75 -53.28
C GLY A 17 -28.46 10.77 -54.09
N LYS A 18 -29.08 11.94 -54.21
CA LYS A 18 -30.13 12.22 -55.20
C LYS A 18 -29.48 12.11 -56.58
N LYS A 19 -29.67 10.98 -57.26
CA LYS A 19 -29.50 10.91 -58.72
C LYS A 19 -30.53 11.85 -59.34
N LEU A 20 -30.09 13.02 -59.79
CA LEU A 20 -30.87 13.82 -60.73
C LEU A 20 -30.96 13.01 -62.03
N LYS A 21 -32.14 12.42 -62.23
CA LYS A 21 -32.54 11.82 -63.49
C LYS A 21 -32.85 12.99 -64.43
N ILE A 22 -31.87 13.40 -65.22
CA ILE A 22 -32.10 14.32 -66.34
C ILE A 22 -32.98 13.54 -67.32
N ARG A 23 -34.29 13.83 -67.30
CA ARG A 23 -35.17 13.52 -68.42
C ARG A 23 -34.70 14.42 -69.56
N ILE A 24 -34.03 13.81 -70.52
CA ILE A 24 -33.92 14.38 -71.85
C ILE A 24 -35.25 14.01 -72.50
N ASP A 25 -36.19 14.94 -72.48
CA ASP A 25 -37.39 14.84 -73.28
C ASP A 25 -36.91 14.88 -74.74
N SER A 26 -36.87 13.70 -75.37
CA SER A 26 -36.62 13.54 -76.80
C SER A 26 -37.95 13.61 -77.54
N GLU A 27 -38.64 14.73 -77.41
CA GLU A 27 -39.78 15.07 -78.25
C GLU A 27 -39.47 16.46 -78.81
N ASP A 28 -38.99 16.46 -80.06
CA ASP A 28 -38.97 17.57 -81.02
C ASP A 28 -37.86 17.35 -82.06
N SER A 29 -37.89 16.21 -82.76
CA SER A 29 -37.02 15.97 -83.94
C SER A 29 -37.75 16.03 -85.27
N ALA A 30 -39.03 16.42 -85.30
CA ALA A 30 -39.85 16.36 -86.51
C ALA A 30 -40.45 17.70 -86.96
N GLU A 31 -40.12 18.83 -86.34
CA GLU A 31 -40.72 20.11 -86.71
C GLU A 31 -39.71 21.13 -87.23
N ALA A 32 -39.88 21.37 -88.54
CA ALA A 32 -39.51 22.56 -89.31
C ALA A 32 -38.03 22.78 -89.65
N ASN A 33 -37.50 21.90 -90.50
CA ASN A 33 -36.63 22.33 -91.60
C ASN A 33 -37.45 22.52 -92.88
N VAL A 34 -38.48 23.35 -92.82
CA VAL A 34 -39.04 23.92 -94.05
C VAL A 34 -38.28 25.21 -94.32
N ILE A 35 -37.00 25.08 -94.61
CA ILE A 35 -36.36 26.08 -95.47
C ILE A 35 -37.14 25.97 -96.76
N SER A 36 -37.87 27.04 -97.14
CA SER A 36 -38.62 27.07 -98.40
C SER A 36 -37.73 26.49 -99.50
N ALA A 37 -38.23 25.56 -100.32
CA ALA A 37 -37.43 24.93 -101.37
C ALA A 37 -36.69 25.99 -102.22
N GLU A 38 -37.32 27.14 -102.44
CA GLU A 38 -36.74 28.32 -103.08
C GLU A 38 -35.54 28.90 -102.31
N ARG A 39 -35.63 29.02 -100.98
CA ARG A 39 -34.55 29.50 -100.13
C ARG A 39 -33.40 28.49 -100.09
N THR A 40 -33.67 27.18 -100.07
CA THR A 40 -32.62 26.15 -100.16
C THR A 40 -31.89 26.23 -101.50
N ILE A 41 -32.63 26.43 -102.60
CA ILE A 41 -32.05 26.63 -103.93
C ILE A 41 -31.20 27.92 -103.95
N GLN A 42 -31.67 29.01 -103.36
CA GLN A 42 -30.93 30.27 -103.28
C GLN A 42 -29.66 30.14 -102.42
N VAL A 43 -29.74 29.50 -101.26
CA VAL A 43 -28.59 29.25 -100.37
C VAL A 43 -27.55 28.38 -101.08
N ASN A 44 -27.98 27.29 -101.72
CA ASN A 44 -27.09 26.45 -102.50
C ASN A 44 -26.48 27.21 -103.68
N SER A 45 -27.25 28.06 -104.37
CA SER A 45 -26.72 28.90 -105.44
C SER A 45 -25.63 29.87 -104.93
N ILE A 46 -25.86 30.51 -103.78
CA ILE A 46 -24.88 31.42 -103.16
C ILE A 46 -23.61 30.66 -102.72
N LEU A 47 -23.76 29.48 -102.13
CA LEU A 47 -22.63 28.64 -101.72
C LEU A 47 -21.84 28.11 -102.92
N THR A 48 -22.52 27.73 -104.00
CA THR A 48 -21.89 27.34 -105.26
C THR A 48 -21.13 28.51 -105.88
N ILE A 49 -21.73 29.71 -105.93
CA ILE A 49 -21.05 30.92 -106.43
C ILE A 49 -19.81 31.25 -105.60
N LEU A 50 -19.89 31.15 -104.26
CA LEU A 50 -18.74 31.38 -103.38
C LEU A 50 -17.65 30.32 -103.57
N SER A 51 -18.03 29.07 -103.78
CA SER A 51 -17.10 27.97 -104.09
C SER A 51 -16.40 28.18 -105.43
N GLU A 52 -17.15 28.51 -106.49
CA GLU A 52 -16.60 28.85 -107.80
C GLU A 52 -15.71 30.10 -107.75
N SER A 53 -16.08 31.10 -106.94
CA SER A 53 -15.28 32.30 -106.75
C SER A 53 -13.94 31.99 -106.07
N ILE A 54 -13.92 31.06 -105.10
CA ILE A 54 -12.70 30.57 -104.48
C ILE A 54 -11.81 29.86 -105.51
N GLU A 55 -12.38 29.00 -106.36
CA GLU A 55 -11.61 28.30 -107.39
C GLU A 55 -11.07 29.27 -108.47
N LYS A 56 -11.88 30.23 -108.93
CA LYS A 56 -11.43 31.28 -109.87
C LYS A 56 -10.35 32.17 -109.25
N LEU A 57 -10.47 32.50 -107.96
CA LEU A 57 -9.48 33.29 -107.24
C LEU A 57 -8.14 32.54 -107.11
N LYS A 58 -8.16 31.22 -106.85
CA LYS A 58 -6.93 30.41 -106.89
C LYS A 58 -6.24 30.48 -108.26
N ILE A 59 -7.01 30.38 -109.34
CA ILE A 59 -6.48 30.45 -110.71
C ILE A 59 -5.90 31.83 -111.00
N SER A 60 -6.62 32.90 -110.67
CA SER A 60 -6.15 34.27 -110.85
C SER A 60 -4.85 34.57 -110.11
N LEU A 61 -4.65 33.99 -108.93
CA LEU A 61 -3.43 34.17 -108.14
C LEU A 61 -2.24 33.37 -108.70
N ILE A 62 -2.51 32.25 -109.37
CA ILE A 62 -1.48 31.37 -109.95
C ILE A 62 -1.12 31.80 -111.38
N LEU A 63 -2.05 32.40 -112.12
CA LEU A 63 -1.91 32.76 -113.53
C LEU A 63 -0.69 33.66 -113.84
N PRO A 64 -0.38 34.72 -113.06
CA PRO A 64 0.82 35.53 -113.31
C PRO A 64 2.11 34.70 -113.25
N ARG A 65 2.21 33.77 -112.28
CA ARG A 65 3.37 32.89 -112.11
C ARG A 65 3.47 31.79 -113.18
N LEU A 66 2.33 31.37 -113.72
CA LEU A 66 2.27 30.44 -114.85
C LEU A 66 2.75 31.09 -116.15
N LEU A 67 2.41 32.37 -116.36
CA LEU A 67 2.88 33.14 -117.52
C LEU A 67 4.39 33.44 -117.43
N GLU A 68 4.93 33.68 -116.23
CA GLU A 68 6.38 33.83 -116.00
C GLU A 68 7.18 32.54 -116.29
N ASN A 69 6.57 31.35 -116.12
CA ASN A 69 7.22 30.04 -116.32
C ASN A 69 6.61 29.24 -117.49
N ALA A 70 6.37 29.90 -118.62
CA ALA A 70 5.68 29.34 -119.78
C ALA A 70 6.30 28.04 -120.35
N CYS A 71 7.62 27.84 -120.21
CA CYS A 71 8.31 26.61 -120.65
C CYS A 71 7.91 25.36 -119.85
N ILE A 72 7.58 25.50 -118.56
CA ILE A 72 7.14 24.39 -117.70
C ILE A 72 5.68 24.06 -118.01
N LEU A 73 4.87 25.10 -118.25
CA LEU A 73 3.47 24.98 -118.61
C LEU A 73 3.27 24.26 -119.96
N LYS A 74 4.11 24.57 -120.96
CA LYS A 74 4.13 23.87 -122.26
C LYS A 74 4.35 22.37 -122.11
N LYS A 75 5.32 21.95 -121.29
CA LYS A 75 5.61 20.52 -121.04
C LYS A 75 4.47 19.77 -120.35
N VAL A 76 3.73 20.45 -119.47
CA VAL A 76 2.61 19.85 -118.71
C VAL A 76 1.34 19.82 -119.55
N LEU A 77 1.10 20.83 -120.40
CA LEU A 77 -0.13 20.97 -121.19
C LEU A 77 -0.06 20.34 -122.58
N ASP A 78 1.12 20.11 -123.18
CA ASP A 78 1.32 19.58 -124.55
C ASP A 78 0.69 18.19 -124.79
N LYS A 79 0.26 17.49 -123.74
CA LYS A 79 -0.39 16.17 -123.82
C LYS A 79 -1.82 16.13 -123.28
N THR A 80 -2.43 17.30 -123.04
CA THR A 80 -3.77 17.42 -122.45
C THR A 80 -4.77 18.09 -123.40
N LYS A 81 -6.07 18.00 -123.08
CA LYS A 81 -7.17 18.63 -123.84
C LYS A 81 -7.07 20.17 -123.91
N TYR A 82 -6.13 20.77 -123.18
CA TYR A 82 -5.92 22.21 -123.07
C TYR A 82 -4.76 22.73 -123.95
N SER A 83 -4.30 21.94 -124.93
CA SER A 83 -3.28 22.30 -125.93
C SER A 83 -3.53 23.66 -126.61
N GLN A 84 -4.79 24.05 -126.80
CA GLN A 84 -5.16 25.34 -127.40
C GLN A 84 -4.70 26.54 -126.55
N CYS A 85 -4.52 26.35 -125.25
CA CYS A 85 -4.03 27.36 -124.33
C CYS A 85 -2.52 27.61 -124.48
N VAL A 86 -1.75 26.60 -124.89
CA VAL A 86 -0.30 26.73 -125.13
C VAL A 86 -0.06 27.67 -126.31
N LYS A 87 -0.85 27.54 -127.39
CA LYS A 87 -0.80 28.44 -128.55
C LYS A 87 -1.13 29.89 -128.17
N LEU A 88 -2.17 30.09 -127.35
CA LEU A 88 -2.54 31.43 -126.88
C LEU A 88 -1.47 32.09 -126.01
N ILE A 89 -0.66 31.30 -125.31
CA ILE A 89 0.45 31.78 -124.47
C ILE A 89 1.70 32.04 -125.32
N GLU A 90 1.99 31.22 -126.32
CA GLU A 90 3.07 31.44 -127.30
C GLU A 90 2.84 32.73 -128.10
N ASP A 91 1.63 32.91 -128.64
CA ASP A 91 1.21 34.12 -129.36
C ASP A 91 1.28 35.40 -128.50
N TYR A 92 1.33 35.27 -127.16
CA TYR A 92 1.48 36.38 -126.22
C TYR A 92 2.94 36.67 -125.86
N ILE A 93 3.81 35.65 -125.90
CA ILE A 93 5.23 35.76 -125.56
C ILE A 93 6.05 36.24 -126.76
N ASP A 94 5.73 35.77 -127.97
CA ASP A 94 6.48 36.08 -129.19
C ASP A 94 6.37 37.57 -129.61
N GLU A 95 5.25 38.24 -129.33
CA GLU A 95 5.09 39.70 -129.58
C GLU A 95 5.75 40.58 -128.49
N GLY A 96 6.17 40.02 -127.35
CA GLY A 96 6.84 40.78 -126.29
C GLY A 96 8.32 41.08 -126.57
N GLN A 97 8.90 40.51 -127.63
CA GLN A 97 10.31 40.69 -128.02
C GLN A 97 10.55 41.63 -129.21
N ASP A 98 9.50 41.98 -129.97
CA ASP A 98 9.60 42.87 -131.13
C ASP A 98 8.82 44.18 -130.88
N GLU A 99 9.52 45.32 -131.07
CA GLU A 99 9.04 46.73 -131.06
C GLU A 99 8.73 47.33 -129.67
N LYS A 100 9.40 48.38 -129.15
CA LYS A 100 9.60 49.75 -129.67
C LYS A 100 8.37 50.31 -130.40
N ASP A 101 7.28 50.54 -129.67
CA ASP A 101 6.39 51.66 -129.98
C ASP A 101 5.60 52.18 -128.76
N GLU A 102 5.60 53.51 -128.62
CA GLU A 102 4.83 54.26 -127.64
C GLU A 102 3.37 54.38 -128.11
N THR A 103 2.47 53.51 -127.66
CA THR A 103 1.05 53.89 -127.44
C THR A 103 0.44 53.16 -126.23
N PRO A 104 -0.26 53.88 -125.32
CA PRO A 104 -0.90 53.29 -124.16
C PRO A 104 -2.30 52.81 -124.56
N ASN A 105 -2.58 51.51 -124.55
CA ASN A 105 -3.93 51.10 -124.91
C ASN A 105 -4.36 49.71 -124.41
N TYR A 106 -5.49 49.74 -123.70
CA TYR A 106 -6.45 48.66 -123.43
C TYR A 106 -5.86 47.26 -123.18
N LEU A 107 -5.60 46.95 -121.89
CA LEU A 107 -5.88 45.64 -121.28
C LEU A 107 -5.87 44.48 -122.29
N ASN A 108 -4.67 44.06 -122.69
CA ASN A 108 -4.35 43.03 -123.68
C ASN A 108 -5.53 42.07 -123.92
N TYR A 109 -6.31 42.26 -125.00
CA TYR A 109 -7.48 41.42 -125.31
C TYR A 109 -7.13 39.92 -125.36
N ARG A 110 -5.87 39.60 -125.69
CA ARG A 110 -5.30 38.24 -125.61
C ARG A 110 -5.10 37.76 -124.17
N LEU A 111 -4.59 38.62 -123.27
CA LEU A 111 -4.48 38.32 -121.83
C LEU A 111 -5.86 38.07 -121.20
N ILE A 112 -6.87 38.86 -121.58
CA ILE A 112 -8.25 38.65 -121.15
C ILE A 112 -8.77 37.30 -121.65
N LYS A 113 -8.53 36.94 -122.92
CA LYS A 113 -8.89 35.61 -123.46
C LYS A 113 -8.19 34.46 -122.73
N ILE A 114 -6.94 34.65 -122.32
CA ILE A 114 -6.20 33.66 -121.51
C ILE A 114 -6.85 33.54 -120.13
N ILE A 115 -7.09 34.66 -119.44
CA ILE A 115 -7.77 34.69 -118.13
C ILE A 115 -9.14 34.01 -118.23
N ASP A 116 -9.96 34.37 -119.22
CA ASP A 116 -11.29 33.81 -119.44
C ASP A 116 -11.22 32.30 -119.72
N PHE A 117 -10.25 31.84 -120.51
CA PHE A 117 -10.06 30.41 -120.78
C PHE A 117 -9.74 29.63 -119.50
N PHE A 118 -8.87 30.17 -118.65
CA PHE A 118 -8.52 29.57 -117.36
C PHE A 118 -9.66 29.66 -116.34
N HIS A 119 -10.48 30.72 -116.36
CA HIS A 119 -11.65 30.89 -115.48
C HIS A 119 -12.84 30.01 -115.89
N ILE A 120 -12.99 29.69 -117.18
CA ILE A 120 -14.00 28.74 -117.69
C ILE A 120 -13.60 27.30 -117.37
N ASN A 121 -12.31 26.98 -117.41
CA ASN A 121 -11.77 25.64 -117.20
C ASN A 121 -11.07 25.52 -115.84
N THR A 122 -11.80 25.69 -114.75
CA THR A 122 -11.22 25.68 -113.40
C THR A 122 -10.58 24.34 -113.00
N ASN A 123 -10.99 23.24 -113.65
CA ASN A 123 -10.43 21.90 -113.47
C ASN A 123 -8.97 21.77 -113.94
N ILE A 124 -8.42 22.78 -114.66
CA ILE A 124 -7.00 22.82 -115.03
C ILE A 124 -6.11 22.84 -113.77
N LEU A 125 -6.62 23.35 -112.63
CA LEU A 125 -5.92 23.32 -111.35
C LEU A 125 -5.55 21.90 -110.88
N GLU A 126 -6.32 20.87 -111.23
CA GLU A 126 -6.03 19.48 -110.84
C GLU A 126 -4.80 18.91 -111.57
N LEU A 127 -4.47 19.47 -112.74
CA LEU A 127 -3.36 19.05 -113.59
C LEU A 127 -2.06 19.82 -113.32
N LEU A 128 -2.12 20.89 -112.51
CA LEU A 128 -0.99 21.73 -112.16
C LEU A 128 -0.35 21.27 -110.83
N PRO A 129 0.95 20.93 -110.80
CA PRO A 129 1.58 20.37 -109.59
C PRO A 129 1.80 21.42 -108.50
N ASN A 130 1.07 21.35 -107.37
CA ASN A 130 1.30 22.09 -106.11
C ASN A 130 1.63 23.61 -106.15
N TRP A 131 1.44 24.32 -107.27
CA TRP A 131 1.67 25.78 -107.39
C TRP A 131 0.77 26.60 -106.42
N VAL A 132 -0.37 26.04 -106.02
CA VAL A 132 -1.25 26.59 -104.97
C VAL A 132 -0.55 26.63 -103.60
N ASN A 133 0.39 25.73 -103.33
CA ASN A 133 1.10 25.63 -102.05
C ASN A 133 2.32 26.56 -101.96
N GLU A 134 2.78 27.10 -103.10
CA GLU A 134 3.92 28.03 -103.18
C GLU A 134 3.49 29.51 -103.19
N LEU A 135 2.20 29.79 -103.05
CA LEU A 135 1.63 31.15 -102.98
C LEU A 135 2.20 31.97 -101.81
N ASP A 136 2.33 33.29 -101.99
CA ASP A 136 2.85 34.20 -100.96
C ASP A 136 1.92 34.21 -99.71
N HIS A 137 2.44 34.69 -98.58
CA HIS A 137 1.67 34.79 -97.33
C HIS A 137 0.42 35.67 -97.49
N ASN A 138 0.49 36.72 -98.31
CA ASN A 138 -0.64 37.60 -98.59
C ASN A 138 -1.73 36.89 -99.40
N ASP A 139 -1.33 36.16 -100.44
CA ASP A 139 -2.23 35.39 -101.31
C ASP A 139 -2.91 34.25 -100.56
N THR A 140 -2.17 33.56 -99.70
CA THR A 140 -2.71 32.51 -98.82
C THR A 140 -3.62 33.07 -97.73
N SER A 141 -3.35 34.26 -97.21
CA SER A 141 -4.25 34.97 -96.27
C SER A 141 -5.57 35.35 -96.94
N MET A 142 -5.52 35.86 -98.17
CA MET A 142 -6.72 36.17 -98.97
C MET A 142 -7.56 34.91 -99.22
N LEU A 143 -6.93 33.80 -99.61
CA LEU A 143 -7.62 32.53 -99.81
C LEU A 143 -8.26 32.00 -98.51
N LYS A 144 -7.58 32.15 -97.37
CA LYS A 144 -8.13 31.79 -96.04
C LYS A 144 -9.32 32.67 -95.67
N ALA A 145 -9.27 33.96 -95.94
CA ALA A 145 -10.38 34.89 -95.69
C ALA A 145 -11.63 34.51 -96.50
N PHE A 146 -11.49 34.16 -97.78
CA PHE A 146 -12.61 33.70 -98.61
C PHE A 146 -13.14 32.32 -98.18
N LYS A 147 -12.29 31.39 -97.75
CA LYS A 147 -12.73 30.12 -97.16
C LYS A 147 -13.47 30.32 -95.84
N LEU A 148 -13.00 31.25 -94.99
CA LEU A 148 -13.69 31.63 -93.76
C LEU A 148 -15.04 32.28 -94.06
N LEU A 149 -15.11 33.15 -95.07
CA LEU A 149 -16.35 33.76 -95.54
C LEU A 149 -17.34 32.68 -96.03
N HIS A 150 -16.87 31.70 -96.79
CA HIS A 150 -17.69 30.56 -97.20
C HIS A 150 -18.23 29.80 -95.99
N TRP A 151 -17.37 29.47 -95.01
CA TRP A 151 -17.79 28.76 -93.79
C TRP A 151 -18.78 29.55 -92.94
N ILE A 152 -18.57 30.86 -92.75
CA ILE A 152 -19.50 31.72 -92.01
C ILE A 152 -20.84 31.82 -92.75
N THR A 153 -20.80 31.98 -94.07
CA THR A 153 -21.98 32.08 -94.92
C THR A 153 -22.78 30.78 -94.89
N ASP A 154 -22.13 29.62 -95.00
CA ASP A 154 -22.74 28.29 -94.85
C ASP A 154 -23.43 28.15 -93.49
N GLN A 155 -22.72 28.48 -92.40
CA GLN A 155 -23.26 28.41 -91.04
C GLN A 155 -24.40 29.40 -90.77
N ARG A 156 -24.44 30.57 -91.43
CA ARG A 156 -25.51 31.56 -91.21
C ARG A 156 -26.71 31.34 -92.13
N LEU A 157 -26.48 30.93 -93.36
CA LEU A 157 -27.56 30.69 -94.33
C LEU A 157 -28.32 29.40 -94.03
N ASN A 158 -27.65 28.38 -93.49
CA ASN A 158 -28.29 27.13 -93.09
C ASN A 158 -28.93 27.16 -91.70
N LYS A 159 -28.75 28.23 -90.92
CA LYS A 159 -29.45 28.40 -89.64
C LYS A 159 -30.89 28.82 -89.86
N SER A 160 -31.81 28.05 -89.30
CA SER A 160 -33.22 28.40 -89.23
C SER A 160 -33.50 29.32 -88.04
N ALA A 161 -34.41 30.28 -88.20
CA ALA A 161 -34.86 31.16 -87.11
C ALA A 161 -35.39 30.36 -85.90
N LEU A 162 -35.93 29.16 -86.13
CA LEU A 162 -36.40 28.28 -85.08
C LEU A 162 -35.25 27.71 -84.22
N GLU A 163 -34.10 27.41 -84.82
CA GLU A 163 -32.93 26.92 -84.08
C GLU A 163 -32.29 28.00 -83.23
N GLU A 164 -32.31 29.26 -83.70
CA GLU A 164 -31.87 30.41 -82.91
C GLU A 164 -32.79 30.64 -81.71
N LEU A 165 -34.11 30.59 -81.93
CA LEU A 165 -35.10 30.70 -80.87
C LEU A 165 -34.95 29.58 -79.82
N LYS A 166 -34.72 28.33 -80.25
CA LYS A 166 -34.48 27.19 -79.34
C LYS A 166 -33.21 27.38 -78.51
N LYS A 167 -32.14 27.91 -79.11
CA LYS A 167 -30.89 28.22 -78.39
C LYS A 167 -31.10 29.34 -77.37
N GLU A 168 -31.78 30.41 -77.76
CA GLU A 168 -32.07 31.54 -76.88
C GLU A 168 -32.95 31.12 -75.69
N LYS A 169 -33.99 30.32 -75.92
CA LYS A 169 -34.82 29.75 -74.86
C LYS A 169 -33.99 28.92 -73.87
N LYS A 170 -33.09 28.07 -74.38
CA LYS A 170 -32.21 27.25 -73.53
C LYS A 170 -31.19 28.09 -72.75
N ILE A 171 -30.69 29.18 -73.33
CA ILE A 171 -29.83 30.13 -72.64
C ILE A 171 -30.60 30.81 -71.48
N HIS A 172 -31.85 31.23 -71.72
CA HIS A 172 -32.69 31.81 -70.67
C HIS A 172 -33.01 30.82 -69.54
N GLU A 173 -33.32 29.56 -69.87
CA GLU A 173 -33.52 28.51 -68.87
C GLU A 173 -32.26 28.31 -68.01
N LEU A 174 -31.09 28.17 -68.64
CA LEU A 174 -29.80 28.07 -67.94
C LEU A 174 -29.49 29.30 -67.10
N PHE A 175 -29.86 30.50 -67.55
CA PHE A 175 -29.69 31.73 -66.79
C PHE A 175 -30.53 31.72 -65.51
N HIS A 176 -31.81 31.33 -65.60
CA HIS A 176 -32.68 31.24 -64.44
C HIS A 176 -32.26 30.12 -63.47
N GLU A 177 -31.74 28.99 -63.97
CA GLU A 177 -31.16 27.95 -63.13
C GLU A 177 -29.89 28.45 -62.41
N ASN A 178 -29.00 29.15 -63.12
CA ASN A 178 -27.81 29.75 -62.52
C ASN A 178 -28.14 30.79 -61.44
N GLU A 179 -29.15 31.62 -61.65
CA GLU A 179 -29.71 32.53 -60.65
C GLU A 179 -30.17 31.79 -59.38
N LYS A 180 -30.92 30.69 -59.54
CA LYS A 180 -31.34 29.84 -58.43
C LYS A 180 -30.15 29.20 -57.71
N PHE A 181 -29.16 28.71 -58.46
CA PHE A 181 -27.97 28.12 -57.87
C PHE A 181 -27.14 29.13 -57.09
N LYS A 182 -27.01 30.37 -57.57
CA LYS A 182 -26.35 31.46 -56.82
C LYS A 182 -27.02 31.71 -55.48
N LYS A 183 -28.36 31.83 -55.46
CA LYS A 183 -29.13 32.01 -54.22
C LYS A 183 -28.94 30.84 -53.25
N ASN A 184 -29.02 29.61 -53.74
CA ASN A 184 -28.78 28.41 -52.92
C ASN A 184 -27.35 28.37 -52.35
N ILE A 185 -26.34 28.75 -53.13
CA ILE A 185 -24.95 28.82 -52.66
C ILE A 185 -24.81 29.84 -51.53
N GLU A 186 -25.46 30.99 -51.63
CA GLU A 186 -25.45 32.02 -50.58
C GLU A 186 -26.14 31.54 -49.30
N GLU A 187 -27.30 30.90 -49.42
CA GLU A 187 -28.00 30.29 -48.28
C GLU A 187 -27.14 29.23 -47.59
N PHE A 188 -26.53 28.31 -48.35
CA PHE A 188 -25.65 27.30 -47.77
C PHE A 188 -24.40 27.91 -47.13
N LYS A 189 -23.83 28.96 -47.72
CA LYS A 189 -22.72 29.71 -47.11
C LYS A 189 -23.14 30.34 -45.78
N HIS A 190 -24.34 30.91 -45.70
CA HIS A 190 -24.87 31.49 -44.47
C HIS A 190 -25.12 30.42 -43.40
N GLN A 191 -25.77 29.31 -43.76
CA GLN A 191 -25.98 28.17 -42.87
C GLN A 191 -24.66 27.62 -42.33
N LEU A 192 -23.66 27.47 -43.20
CA LEU A 192 -22.33 26.99 -42.81
C LEU A 192 -21.64 27.96 -41.84
N LYS A 193 -21.74 29.28 -42.06
CA LYS A 193 -21.23 30.30 -41.13
C LYS A 193 -21.93 30.23 -39.78
N SER A 194 -23.26 30.13 -39.76
CA SER A 194 -24.06 30.01 -38.54
C SER A 194 -23.69 28.75 -37.74
N GLN A 195 -23.56 27.60 -38.42
CA GLN A 195 -23.13 26.36 -37.78
C GLN A 195 -21.72 26.45 -37.20
N LYS A 196 -20.76 27.06 -37.93
CA LYS A 196 -19.40 27.29 -37.41
C LYS A 196 -19.39 28.13 -36.14
N ILE A 197 -20.19 29.20 -36.11
CA ILE A 197 -20.31 30.07 -34.92
C ILE A 197 -20.93 29.28 -33.76
N ASN A 198 -22.03 28.56 -33.99
CA ASN A 198 -22.69 27.75 -32.97
C ASN A 198 -21.74 26.68 -32.39
N LEU A 199 -20.97 25.99 -33.23
CA LEU A 199 -19.97 25.03 -32.79
C LEU A 199 -18.88 25.69 -31.94
N ARG A 200 -18.39 26.87 -32.32
CA ARG A 200 -17.43 27.63 -31.49
C ARG A 200 -17.99 27.98 -30.12
N TRP A 201 -19.24 28.44 -30.05
CA TRP A 201 -19.90 28.72 -28.77
C TRP A 201 -20.05 27.46 -27.91
N LYS A 202 -20.47 26.33 -28.50
CA LYS A 202 -20.55 25.05 -27.80
C LYS A 202 -19.20 24.57 -27.28
N LEU A 203 -18.14 24.72 -28.08
CA LEU A 203 -16.77 24.38 -27.66
C LEU A 203 -16.30 25.28 -26.52
N ALA A 204 -16.48 26.60 -26.63
CA ALA A 204 -16.12 27.54 -25.57
C ALA A 204 -16.86 27.25 -24.25
N ALA A 205 -18.16 26.93 -24.32
CA ALA A 205 -18.95 26.55 -23.15
C ALA A 205 -18.43 25.26 -22.50
N LYS A 206 -18.16 24.22 -23.30
CA LYS A 206 -17.56 22.97 -22.80
C LYS A 206 -16.19 23.21 -22.17
N GLU A 207 -15.37 24.04 -22.79
CA GLU A 207 -14.03 24.35 -22.29
C GLU A 207 -14.08 25.13 -20.97
N GLY A 208 -15.06 26.02 -20.79
CA GLY A 208 -15.31 26.68 -19.50
C GLY A 208 -15.64 25.68 -18.39
N VAL A 209 -16.50 24.69 -18.68
CA VAL A 209 -16.84 23.61 -17.73
C VAL A 209 -15.62 22.74 -17.40
N ILE A 210 -14.82 22.37 -18.41
CA ILE A 210 -13.59 21.60 -18.22
C ILE A 210 -12.63 22.36 -17.30
N LYS A 211 -12.36 23.64 -17.57
CA LYS A 211 -11.47 24.47 -16.74
C LYS A 211 -11.97 24.59 -15.29
N SER A 212 -13.27 24.75 -15.09
CA SER A 212 -13.85 24.77 -13.73
C SER A 212 -13.65 23.42 -13.01
N HIS A 213 -13.84 22.31 -13.70
CA HIS A 213 -13.59 20.98 -13.12
C HIS A 213 -12.11 20.73 -12.83
N GLU A 214 -11.20 21.15 -13.72
CA GLU A 214 -9.76 21.06 -13.50
C GLU A 214 -9.32 21.86 -12.27
N GLN A 215 -9.80 23.09 -12.12
CA GLN A 215 -9.54 23.92 -10.94
C GLN A 215 -10.07 23.27 -9.66
N ASN A 216 -11.31 22.77 -9.67
CA ASN A 216 -11.89 22.07 -8.53
C ASN A 216 -11.11 20.81 -8.16
N MET A 217 -10.63 20.05 -9.15
CA MET A 217 -9.80 18.87 -8.94
C MET A 217 -8.44 19.24 -8.34
N ALA A 218 -7.80 20.31 -8.84
CA ALA A 218 -6.53 20.79 -8.31
C ALA A 218 -6.66 21.25 -6.84
N LEU A 219 -7.72 22.02 -6.53
CA LEU A 219 -8.01 22.46 -5.16
C LEU A 219 -8.26 21.26 -4.23
N LYS A 220 -9.08 20.29 -4.66
CA LYS A 220 -9.35 19.09 -3.85
C LYS A 220 -8.09 18.26 -3.60
N LYS A 221 -7.22 18.12 -4.61
CA LYS A 221 -5.92 17.44 -4.44
C LYS A 221 -5.05 18.16 -3.41
N ALA A 222 -4.89 19.48 -3.55
CA ALA A 222 -4.08 20.28 -2.62
C ALA A 222 -4.61 20.20 -1.17
N LEU A 223 -5.93 20.32 -0.98
CA LEU A 223 -6.56 20.19 0.33
C LEU A 223 -6.38 18.80 0.94
N ASN A 224 -6.51 17.74 0.12
CA ASN A 224 -6.31 16.38 0.60
C ASN A 224 -4.86 16.11 0.96
N ASP A 225 -3.90 16.57 0.15
CA ASP A 225 -2.48 16.45 0.42
C ASP A 225 -2.09 17.18 1.72
N GLN A 226 -2.67 18.36 1.95
CA GLN A 226 -2.50 19.09 3.20
C GLN A 226 -3.06 18.29 4.38
N ARG A 227 -4.29 17.79 4.28
CA ARG A 227 -4.94 16.98 5.34
C ARG A 227 -4.13 15.73 5.66
N ILE A 228 -3.64 15.01 4.64
CA ILE A 228 -2.80 13.83 4.82
C ILE A 228 -1.52 14.20 5.55
N LYS A 229 -0.83 15.28 5.14
CA LYS A 229 0.39 15.76 5.82
C LYS A 229 0.13 16.11 7.29
N GLU A 230 -0.98 16.79 7.57
CA GLU A 230 -1.37 17.15 8.94
C GLU A 230 -1.65 15.91 9.79
N GLU A 231 -2.40 14.94 9.29
CA GLU A 231 -2.70 13.69 9.99
C GLU A 231 -1.45 12.81 10.17
N MET A 232 -0.57 12.73 9.17
CA MET A 232 0.72 12.06 9.31
C MET A 232 1.58 12.73 10.40
N ALA A 233 1.59 14.06 10.46
CA ALA A 233 2.33 14.79 11.49
C ALA A 233 1.74 14.56 12.89
N LYS A 234 0.41 14.61 13.04
CA LYS A 234 -0.28 14.30 14.31
C LYS A 234 0.01 12.88 14.77
N THR A 235 -0.15 11.90 13.88
CA THR A 235 0.10 10.48 14.17
C THR A 235 1.56 10.27 14.55
N SER A 236 2.50 10.84 13.79
CA SER A 236 3.94 10.76 14.10
C SER A 236 4.28 11.35 15.46
N ARG A 237 3.67 12.48 15.84
CA ARG A 237 3.85 13.08 17.18
C ARG A 237 3.30 12.18 18.27
N SER A 238 2.09 11.63 18.09
CA SER A 238 1.47 10.71 19.04
C SER A 238 2.29 9.44 19.23
N VAL A 239 2.75 8.82 18.13
CA VAL A 239 3.62 7.64 18.18
C VAL A 239 4.92 7.94 18.90
N ARG A 240 5.56 9.09 18.63
CA ARG A 240 6.78 9.51 19.35
C ARG A 240 6.50 9.68 20.85
N GLN A 241 5.41 10.32 21.23
CA GLN A 241 5.03 10.49 22.64
C GLN A 241 4.80 9.15 23.33
N ILE A 242 4.04 8.25 22.71
CA ILE A 242 3.80 6.89 23.22
C ILE A 242 5.11 6.14 23.36
N TYR A 243 5.98 6.20 22.35
CA TYR A 243 7.29 5.57 22.40
C TYR A 243 8.15 6.12 23.54
N THR A 244 8.24 7.43 23.70
CA THR A 244 8.99 8.06 24.80
C THR A 244 8.42 7.70 26.17
N ALA A 245 7.10 7.64 26.32
CA ALA A 245 6.45 7.25 27.56
C ALA A 245 6.69 5.76 27.87
N SER A 246 6.58 4.88 26.87
CA SER A 246 6.87 3.46 27.02
C SER A 246 8.33 3.21 27.38
N LEU A 247 9.26 3.95 26.77
CA LEU A 247 10.69 3.83 27.05
C LEU A 247 11.01 4.37 28.45
N GLY A 248 10.35 5.44 28.88
CA GLY A 248 10.38 5.92 30.26
C GLY A 248 9.92 4.84 31.25
N LYS A 249 8.77 4.20 30.98
CA LYS A 249 8.23 3.15 31.84
C LYS A 249 9.12 1.90 31.88
N GLN A 250 9.72 1.53 30.75
CA GLN A 250 10.67 0.42 30.71
C GLN A 250 11.88 0.69 31.61
N ARG A 251 12.43 1.90 31.58
CA ARG A 251 13.53 2.30 32.48
C ARG A 251 13.13 2.26 33.96
N GLU A 252 11.93 2.71 34.30
CA GLU A 252 11.42 2.63 35.68
C GLU A 252 11.33 1.17 36.15
N LEU A 253 10.74 0.29 35.33
CA LEU A 253 10.60 -1.12 35.65
C LEU A 253 11.97 -1.82 35.77
N ASP A 254 12.92 -1.49 34.91
CA ASP A 254 14.28 -2.04 34.98
C ASP A 254 14.98 -1.62 36.29
N GLU A 255 14.78 -0.38 36.74
CA GLU A 255 15.34 0.10 38.01
C GLU A 255 14.64 -0.54 39.22
N GLU A 256 13.31 -0.68 39.20
CA GLU A 256 12.55 -1.41 40.23
C GLU A 256 13.02 -2.88 40.31
N LEU A 257 13.24 -3.52 39.16
CA LEU A 257 13.74 -4.89 39.07
C LEU A 257 15.17 -4.98 39.63
N ARG A 258 16.03 -3.99 39.35
CA ARG A 258 17.38 -3.92 39.91
C ARG A 258 17.35 -3.76 41.44
N LEU A 259 16.53 -2.85 41.95
CA LEU A 259 16.38 -2.60 43.39
C LEU A 259 15.82 -3.82 44.13
N THR A 260 14.79 -4.47 43.57
CA THR A 260 14.21 -5.69 44.15
C THR A 260 15.21 -6.85 44.18
N LYS A 261 16.00 -7.04 43.11
CA LYS A 261 17.10 -8.01 43.11
C LYS A 261 18.13 -7.73 44.21
N MET A 262 18.60 -6.49 44.32
CA MET A 262 19.56 -6.11 45.37
C MET A 262 19.00 -6.32 46.78
N ASN A 263 17.72 -5.99 47.01
CA ASN A 263 17.06 -6.21 48.30
C ASN A 263 16.89 -7.70 48.61
N TYR A 264 16.53 -8.50 47.61
CA TYR A 264 16.44 -9.95 47.76
C TYR A 264 17.80 -10.57 48.11
N GLU A 265 18.86 -10.20 47.39
CA GLU A 265 20.23 -10.67 47.69
C GLU A 265 20.68 -10.26 49.10
N ARG A 266 20.37 -9.03 49.53
CA ARG A 266 20.66 -8.58 50.90
C ARG A 266 19.93 -9.45 51.93
N LEU A 267 18.63 -9.67 51.74
CA LEU A 267 17.82 -10.48 52.65
C LEU A 267 18.30 -11.94 52.71
N VAL A 268 18.67 -12.52 51.57
CA VAL A 268 19.25 -13.86 51.51
C VAL A 268 20.56 -13.93 52.30
N ASN A 269 21.44 -12.94 52.14
CA ASN A 269 22.69 -12.87 52.89
C ASN A 269 22.47 -12.69 54.40
N GLU A 270 21.48 -11.88 54.80
CA GLU A 270 21.09 -11.71 56.19
C GLU A 270 20.54 -13.01 56.78
N ASN A 271 19.65 -13.71 56.06
CA ASN A 271 19.13 -15.00 56.47
C ASN A 271 20.24 -16.04 56.62
N ILE A 272 21.20 -16.10 55.68
CA ILE A 272 22.37 -17.00 55.79
C ILE A 272 23.19 -16.68 57.06
N LYS A 273 23.39 -15.40 57.39
CA LYS A 273 24.09 -15.01 58.62
C LYS A 273 23.32 -15.42 59.87
N GLN A 274 22.01 -15.17 59.91
CA GLN A 274 21.16 -15.58 61.02
C GLN A 274 21.16 -17.10 61.20
N GLU A 275 21.09 -17.86 60.10
CA GLU A 275 21.12 -19.31 60.09
C GLU A 275 22.45 -19.87 60.63
N ARG A 276 23.58 -19.27 60.21
CA ARG A 276 24.90 -19.59 60.78
C ARG A 276 25.00 -19.29 62.27
N ASN A 277 24.48 -18.14 62.71
CA ASN A 277 24.48 -17.77 64.13
C ASN A 277 23.64 -18.75 64.96
N ALA A 278 22.43 -19.08 64.50
CA ALA A 278 21.56 -20.06 65.15
C ALA A 278 22.20 -21.46 65.22
N ARG A 279 22.90 -21.90 64.15
CA ARG A 279 23.69 -23.14 64.19
C ARG A 279 24.81 -23.10 65.22
N ALA A 280 25.53 -21.98 65.32
CA ALA A 280 26.60 -21.81 66.29
C ALA A 280 26.07 -21.81 67.74
N GLU A 281 24.95 -21.13 68.00
CA GLU A 281 24.27 -21.15 69.30
C GLU A 281 23.78 -22.55 69.66
N LYS A 282 23.13 -23.25 68.73
CA LYS A 282 22.72 -24.65 68.91
C LYS A 282 23.92 -25.52 69.29
N ASN A 283 25.04 -25.42 68.56
CA ASN A 283 26.24 -26.20 68.85
C ASN A 283 26.83 -25.85 70.22
N LYS A 284 26.84 -24.56 70.60
CA LYS A 284 27.28 -24.13 71.93
C LYS A 284 26.42 -24.73 73.03
N LEU A 285 25.09 -24.71 72.88
CA LEU A 285 24.15 -25.30 73.84
C LEU A 285 24.32 -26.82 73.93
N LEU A 286 24.53 -27.50 72.80
CA LEU A 286 24.82 -28.93 72.79
C LEU A 286 26.11 -29.27 73.55
N LEU A 287 27.19 -28.50 73.34
CA LEU A 287 28.44 -28.67 74.09
C LEU A 287 28.26 -28.41 75.60
N GLN A 288 27.46 -27.40 75.95
CA GLN A 288 27.13 -27.12 77.36
C GLN A 288 26.32 -28.25 77.99
N LEU A 289 25.35 -28.82 77.27
CA LEU A 289 24.57 -29.96 77.72
C LEU A 289 25.45 -31.21 77.89
N GLU A 290 26.31 -31.50 76.92
CA GLU A 290 27.25 -32.62 77.01
C GLU A 290 28.19 -32.48 78.21
N ALA A 291 28.71 -31.27 78.47
CA ALA A 291 29.52 -30.99 79.64
C ALA A 291 28.74 -31.17 80.96
N LEU A 292 27.46 -30.77 80.99
CA LEU A 292 26.60 -30.96 82.16
C LEU A 292 26.33 -32.46 82.42
N ILE A 293 26.04 -33.23 81.37
CA ILE A 293 25.85 -34.68 81.45
C ILE A 293 27.13 -35.34 81.99
N LYS A 294 28.31 -35.02 81.44
CA LYS A 294 29.59 -35.56 81.94
C LYS A 294 29.83 -35.24 83.42
N ARG A 295 29.52 -34.02 83.87
CA ARG A 295 29.62 -33.64 85.29
C ARG A 295 28.64 -34.41 86.17
N PHE A 296 27.41 -34.59 85.69
CA PHE A 296 26.39 -35.37 86.39
C PHE A 296 26.80 -36.84 86.52
N ASP A 297 27.25 -37.46 85.43
CA ASP A 297 27.75 -38.85 85.41
C ASP A 297 28.96 -39.02 86.33
N GLN A 298 29.90 -38.06 86.33
CA GLN A 298 31.05 -38.08 87.23
C GLN A 298 30.61 -37.98 88.70
N SER A 299 29.73 -37.04 89.04
CA SER A 299 29.22 -36.84 90.39
C SER A 299 28.46 -38.06 90.91
N ILE A 300 27.59 -38.66 90.08
CA ILE A 300 26.91 -39.91 90.41
C ILE A 300 27.91 -41.03 90.59
N GLY A 301 28.91 -41.17 89.70
CA GLY A 301 29.95 -42.18 89.83
C GLY A 301 30.75 -42.04 91.13
N GLU A 302 31.08 -40.82 91.54
CA GLU A 302 31.72 -40.53 92.83
C GLU A 302 30.83 -40.91 94.01
N LYS A 303 29.54 -40.54 93.98
CA LYS A 303 28.57 -40.87 95.03
C LYS A 303 28.29 -42.38 95.13
N MET A 304 28.28 -43.09 94.01
CA MET A 304 28.19 -44.55 93.99
C MET A 304 29.41 -45.20 94.63
N ARG A 305 30.62 -44.71 94.33
CA ARG A 305 31.85 -45.18 94.99
C ARG A 305 31.83 -44.91 96.49
N GLU A 306 31.44 -43.71 96.90
CA GLU A 306 31.31 -43.33 98.32
C GLU A 306 30.30 -44.23 99.06
N LYS A 307 29.14 -44.50 98.43
CA LYS A 307 28.14 -45.42 98.96
C LYS A 307 28.72 -46.83 99.15
N MET A 308 29.43 -47.36 98.15
CA MET A 308 30.08 -48.68 98.25
C MET A 308 31.09 -48.71 99.42
N THR A 309 31.92 -47.69 99.58
CA THR A 309 32.87 -47.61 100.71
C THR A 309 32.17 -47.53 102.05
N LEU A 310 31.09 -46.76 102.17
CA LEU A 310 30.31 -46.65 103.41
C LEU A 310 29.58 -47.95 103.75
N GLU A 311 29.05 -48.67 102.75
CA GLU A 311 28.44 -49.99 102.95
C GLU A 311 29.46 -51.02 103.42
N GLU A 312 30.69 -51.00 102.87
CA GLU A 312 31.79 -51.83 103.33
C GLU A 312 32.22 -51.50 104.77
N GLU A 313 32.36 -50.21 105.11
CA GLU A 313 32.67 -49.75 106.47
C GLU A 313 31.58 -50.11 107.46
N TYR A 314 30.30 -49.90 107.10
CA TYR A 314 29.16 -50.30 107.90
C TYR A 314 29.16 -51.81 108.14
N SER A 315 29.44 -52.62 107.13
CA SER A 315 29.53 -54.07 107.25
C SER A 315 30.68 -54.50 108.19
N LYS A 316 31.84 -53.83 108.12
CA LYS A 316 32.96 -54.04 109.06
C LYS A 316 32.57 -53.67 110.49
N GLN A 317 31.98 -52.50 110.69
CA GLN A 317 31.55 -52.05 112.03
C GLN A 317 30.46 -52.95 112.61
N LYS A 318 29.52 -53.42 111.77
CA LYS A 318 28.49 -54.37 112.18
C LYS A 318 29.09 -55.69 112.66
N LYS A 319 30.08 -56.24 111.96
CA LYS A 319 30.80 -57.44 112.40
C LYS A 319 31.48 -57.24 113.75
N LEU A 320 32.20 -56.12 113.94
CA LEU A 320 32.84 -55.77 115.21
C LEU A 320 31.82 -55.62 116.35
N PHE A 321 30.67 -55.00 116.06
CA PHE A 321 29.58 -54.87 117.03
C PHE A 321 28.97 -56.22 117.39
N ASP A 322 28.72 -57.09 116.41
CA ASP A 322 28.20 -58.44 116.63
C ASP A 322 29.19 -59.27 117.49
N GLU A 323 30.50 -59.18 117.22
CA GLU A 323 31.56 -59.79 118.05
C GLU A 323 31.57 -59.24 119.47
N PHE A 324 31.48 -57.91 119.63
CA PHE A 324 31.38 -57.27 120.94
C PHE A 324 30.14 -57.73 121.71
N MET A 325 28.98 -57.87 121.05
CA MET A 325 27.74 -58.33 121.68
C MET A 325 27.83 -59.77 122.19
N ILE A 326 28.61 -60.64 121.53
CA ILE A 326 28.88 -61.99 122.03
C ILE A 326 29.64 -61.91 123.36
N ILE A 327 30.76 -61.17 123.39
CA ILE A 327 31.58 -61.00 124.59
C ILE A 327 30.77 -60.32 125.71
N PHE A 328 29.97 -59.31 125.37
CA PHE A 328 29.14 -58.60 126.32
C PHE A 328 28.12 -59.54 126.98
N ARG A 329 27.44 -60.38 126.20
CA ARG A 329 26.49 -61.37 126.73
C ARG A 329 27.16 -62.42 127.61
N GLU A 330 28.36 -62.87 127.26
CA GLU A 330 29.15 -63.78 128.10
C GLU A 330 29.50 -63.14 129.44
N LYS A 331 29.95 -61.87 129.43
CA LYS A 331 30.30 -61.13 130.64
C LYS A 331 29.08 -60.75 131.50
N GLU A 332 27.96 -60.45 130.87
CA GLU A 332 26.69 -60.20 131.55
C GLU A 332 26.20 -61.47 132.28
N ALA A 333 26.31 -62.65 131.65
CA ALA A 333 26.02 -63.93 132.28
C ALA A 333 26.95 -64.24 133.47
N GLU A 334 28.27 -63.98 133.34
CA GLU A 334 29.22 -64.11 134.46
C GLU A 334 28.86 -63.16 135.62
N TYR A 335 28.47 -61.93 135.32
CA TYR A 335 28.07 -60.94 136.31
C TYR A 335 26.78 -61.35 137.02
N GLU A 336 25.75 -61.80 136.30
CA GLU A 336 24.51 -62.30 136.90
C GLU A 336 24.77 -63.46 137.86
N ILE A 337 25.62 -64.43 137.48
CA ILE A 337 26.00 -65.54 138.36
C ILE A 337 26.67 -65.00 139.64
N THR A 338 27.59 -64.05 139.50
CA THR A 338 28.32 -63.46 140.64
C THR A 338 27.38 -62.67 141.56
N VAL A 339 26.44 -61.90 141.00
CA VAL A 339 25.45 -61.14 141.78
C VAL A 339 24.51 -62.07 142.52
N VAL A 340 24.00 -63.12 141.86
CA VAL A 340 23.14 -64.13 142.49
C VAL A 340 23.86 -64.82 143.65
N GLN A 341 25.14 -65.18 143.48
CA GLN A 341 25.96 -65.74 144.57
C GLN A 341 26.12 -64.77 145.74
N LYS A 342 26.39 -63.49 145.47
CA LYS A 342 26.56 -62.46 146.50
C LYS A 342 25.27 -62.16 147.27
N GLU A 343 24.12 -62.13 146.58
CA GLU A 343 22.80 -62.00 147.22
C GLU A 343 22.45 -63.21 148.10
N GLN A 344 22.89 -64.40 147.71
CA GLN A 344 22.74 -65.62 148.51
C GLN A 344 23.56 -65.54 149.81
N GLU A 345 24.83 -65.11 149.71
CA GLU A 345 25.71 -64.92 150.86
C GLU A 345 25.22 -63.83 151.82
N GLU A 346 24.71 -62.71 151.30
CA GLU A 346 24.13 -61.65 152.14
C GLU A 346 22.89 -62.14 152.90
N ARG A 347 22.02 -62.95 152.26
CA ARG A 347 20.88 -63.59 152.94
C ARG A 347 21.33 -64.47 154.11
N GLU A 348 22.33 -65.32 153.91
CA GLU A 348 22.88 -66.17 154.99
C GLU A 348 23.47 -65.35 156.15
N GLN A 349 24.16 -64.24 155.85
CA GLN A 349 24.70 -63.34 156.88
C GLN A 349 23.59 -62.61 157.65
N GLN A 350 22.51 -62.22 156.97
CA GLN A 350 21.33 -61.60 157.57
C GLN A 350 20.69 -62.57 158.59
N GLU A 351 20.51 -63.84 158.23
CA GLU A 351 19.95 -64.88 159.10
C GLU A 351 20.82 -65.13 160.34
N ARG A 352 22.16 -65.17 160.17
CA ARG A 352 23.10 -65.27 161.31
C ARG A 352 22.98 -64.09 162.27
N LYS A 353 22.84 -62.85 161.76
CA LYS A 353 22.63 -61.64 162.58
C LYS A 353 21.30 -61.67 163.34
N VAL A 354 20.22 -62.13 162.70
CA VAL A 354 18.91 -62.29 163.35
C VAL A 354 18.98 -63.31 164.49
N SER A 355 19.63 -64.46 164.26
CA SER A 355 19.84 -65.49 165.28
C SER A 355 20.63 -64.96 166.49
N PHE A 356 21.69 -64.19 166.24
CA PHE A 356 22.49 -63.55 167.29
C PHE A 356 21.72 -62.48 168.10
N PHE A 357 20.78 -61.78 167.46
CA PHE A 357 19.91 -60.80 168.12
C PHE A 357 18.90 -61.48 169.06
N ILE A 358 18.30 -62.61 168.63
CA ILE A 358 17.38 -63.42 169.46
C ILE A 358 18.11 -63.94 170.70
N MET A 359 19.32 -64.47 170.53
CA MET A 359 20.17 -64.99 171.61
C MET A 359 20.53 -63.90 172.64
N ASN A 360 20.89 -62.69 172.20
CA ASN A 360 21.19 -61.56 173.09
C ASN A 360 19.95 -60.96 173.77
N ARG A 361 18.78 -61.01 173.13
CA ARG A 361 17.51 -60.60 173.74
C ARG A 361 17.13 -61.55 174.88
N ALA A 362 17.30 -62.86 174.68
CA ALA A 362 17.11 -63.85 175.74
C ALA A 362 18.06 -63.62 176.93
N ALA A 363 19.36 -63.39 176.66
CA ALA A 363 20.36 -63.09 177.70
C ALA A 363 20.03 -61.83 178.52
N ARG A 364 19.52 -60.76 177.88
CA ARG A 364 19.13 -59.52 178.57
C ARG A 364 17.93 -59.69 179.51
N ILE A 365 16.97 -60.55 179.16
CA ILE A 365 15.81 -60.84 180.01
C ILE A 365 16.26 -61.57 181.29
N ILE A 366 17.16 -62.56 181.15
CA ILE A 366 17.74 -63.32 182.26
C ILE A 366 18.52 -62.40 183.20
N GLN A 367 19.40 -61.54 182.66
CA GLN A 367 20.21 -60.61 183.46
C GLN A 367 19.37 -59.55 184.21
N ARG A 368 18.25 -59.10 183.62
CA ARG A 368 17.36 -58.10 184.22
C ARG A 368 16.61 -58.67 185.44
N HIS A 369 16.17 -59.92 185.38
CA HIS A 369 15.59 -60.62 186.54
C HIS A 369 16.62 -60.83 187.66
N PHE A 370 17.85 -61.24 187.33
CA PHE A 370 18.92 -61.45 188.32
C PHE A 370 19.34 -60.15 189.05
N ARG A 371 19.38 -59.01 188.35
CA ARG A 371 19.69 -57.69 188.96
C ARG A 371 18.60 -57.18 189.91
N LYS A 372 17.32 -57.48 189.64
CA LYS A 372 16.20 -57.15 190.55
C LYS A 372 16.31 -57.92 191.87
N TYR A 373 16.65 -59.21 191.81
CA TYR A 373 16.88 -60.05 192.99
C TYR A 373 18.05 -59.53 193.86
N ARG A 374 19.18 -59.16 193.25
CA ARG A 374 20.37 -58.70 193.99
C ARG A 374 20.17 -57.36 194.73
N LYS A 375 19.36 -56.44 194.18
CA LYS A 375 19.05 -55.14 194.83
C LYS A 375 18.10 -55.29 196.02
N ALA A 376 17.19 -56.26 196.00
CA ALA A 376 16.30 -56.56 197.14
C ALA A 376 17.09 -57.10 198.34
N LYS A 377 18.06 -58.00 198.11
CA LYS A 377 18.90 -58.59 199.17
C LYS A 377 19.75 -57.56 199.93
N LYS A 378 20.37 -56.60 199.22
CA LYS A 378 21.20 -55.53 199.84
C LYS A 378 20.42 -54.49 200.66
N ARG A 379 19.10 -54.32 200.43
CA ARG A 379 18.27 -53.40 201.22
C ARG A 379 17.90 -54.01 202.58
N LEU A 380 17.66 -55.32 202.64
CA LEU A 380 17.42 -56.06 203.88
C LEU A 380 18.64 -56.09 204.83
N GLU A 381 19.86 -56.24 204.29
CA GLU A 381 21.10 -56.26 205.10
C GLU A 381 21.43 -54.92 205.78
N LYS A 382 21.08 -53.78 205.17
CA LYS A 382 21.37 -52.44 205.73
C LYS A 382 20.39 -52.02 206.83
N GLU A 383 19.14 -52.48 206.80
CA GLU A 383 18.19 -52.28 207.92
C GLU A 383 18.61 -53.06 209.17
N PHE A 384 19.25 -54.22 208.99
CA PHE A 384 19.78 -55.02 210.10
C PHE A 384 20.94 -54.33 210.84
N GLN A 385 21.86 -53.69 210.11
CA GLN A 385 23.00 -52.97 210.71
C GLN A 385 22.60 -51.65 211.41
N LYS A 386 21.53 -50.96 210.97
CA LYS A 386 20.98 -49.77 211.67
C LYS A 386 20.31 -50.12 213.02
N ARG A 387 19.85 -51.37 213.22
CA ARG A 387 19.31 -51.84 214.51
C ARG A 387 20.40 -52.24 215.52
N GLN A 388 21.58 -52.70 215.09
CA GLN A 388 22.66 -53.09 216.03
C GLN A 388 23.39 -51.89 216.66
N LYS A 389 23.66 -50.80 215.94
CA LYS A 389 24.38 -49.64 216.54
C LYS A 389 23.53 -48.79 217.50
N ARG A 390 22.19 -48.93 217.49
CA ARG A 390 21.31 -48.36 218.54
C ARG A 390 21.36 -49.16 219.87
N ARG A 391 21.94 -50.36 219.90
CA ARG A 391 22.20 -51.12 221.15
C ARG A 391 23.54 -50.81 221.81
N ALA A 392 24.52 -50.25 221.11
CA ALA A 392 25.82 -49.84 221.66
C ALA A 392 25.85 -48.35 222.06
N ARG A 393 24.82 -47.91 222.80
CA ARG A 393 24.79 -46.64 223.56
C ARG A 393 24.69 -46.87 225.08
N LYS A 394 24.79 -48.11 225.57
CA LYS A 394 24.61 -48.47 226.99
C LYS A 394 25.43 -49.72 227.35
N LEU A 395 26.75 -49.57 227.44
CA LEU A 395 27.71 -50.31 228.29
C LEU A 395 29.14 -49.79 228.01
N ALA A 396 29.33 -48.52 228.37
CA ALA A 396 30.54 -47.79 228.77
C ALA A 396 30.15 -46.31 228.80
#